data_AF-A0A3S4FVQ3-F1
#
_entry.id   AF-A0A3S4FVQ3-F1
#
_cell.length_a   1.000
_cell.length_b   1.000
_cell.length_c   1.000
_cell.angle_alpha   90.00
_cell.angle_beta   90.00
_cell.angle_gamma   90.00
#
_symmetry.space_group_name_H-M   'P 1'
#
loop_
_entity.id
_entity.type
_entity.pdbx_description
1 polymer ?
#
loop_
_entity_poly.entity_id
_entity_poly.type
_entity_poly.pdbx_seq_one_letter_code
_entity_poly.pdbx_strand_id
1 'polypeptide(L)'
;MQGIWALQLASHSGQQDVVFGSPVSGRFGQIDGVEEHVGLFSNTLPVRVRLDGQRSLYEQMAELQQQQIALLEHDDLGLGEIQRLAGAGTLFDTLLVVENYPDNGALLGGDRALRCDAIANKGYTHYPLTLLVLPGERLRLLMEYRTSVPQPQRFADRLMLLLTQWIEQPDRPLAQWQLQTPPEQALIAAVNQTRSR
;
A
#
# COMPACT_ATOMS: atom_id res chain seq x y z
N MET A 1 3.13 3.58 -5.84
CA MET A 1 2.37 2.54 -5.09
C MET A 1 1.33 3.12 -4.14
N GLN A 2 1.66 4.06 -3.24
CA GLN A 2 0.69 4.68 -2.32
C GLN A 2 -0.57 5.22 -3.02
N GLY A 3 -0.43 5.94 -4.14
CA GLY A 3 -1.58 6.46 -4.90
C GLY A 3 -2.49 5.36 -5.48
N ILE A 4 -1.91 4.28 -6.02
CA ILE A 4 -2.66 3.12 -6.52
C ILE A 4 -3.39 2.39 -5.38
N TRP A 5 -2.72 2.25 -4.23
CA TRP A 5 -3.34 1.67 -3.03
C TRP A 5 -4.51 2.52 -2.53
N ALA A 6 -4.34 3.84 -2.47
CA ALA A 6 -5.41 4.76 -2.13
C ALA A 6 -6.60 4.64 -3.10
N LEU A 7 -6.35 4.57 -4.42
CA LEU A 7 -7.39 4.40 -5.43
C LEU A 7 -8.16 3.08 -5.27
N GLN A 8 -7.44 2.00 -4.98
CA GLN A 8 -8.03 0.69 -4.69
C GLN A 8 -8.96 0.76 -3.46
N LEU A 9 -8.51 1.39 -2.37
CA LEU A 9 -9.31 1.56 -1.15
C LEU A 9 -10.53 2.47 -1.39
N ALA A 10 -10.36 3.54 -2.15
CA ALA A 10 -11.43 4.45 -2.55
C ALA A 10 -12.51 3.72 -3.35
N SER A 11 -12.09 2.88 -4.30
CA SER A 11 -13.00 2.04 -5.10
C SER A 11 -13.81 1.05 -4.26
N HIS A 12 -13.29 0.57 -3.13
CA HIS A 12 -14.00 -0.39 -2.27
C HIS A 12 -14.89 0.29 -1.22
N SER A 13 -14.42 1.40 -0.66
CA SER A 13 -15.14 2.13 0.37
C SER A 13 -16.18 3.10 -0.19
N GLY A 14 -16.07 3.46 -1.48
CA GLY A 14 -16.86 4.54 -2.08
C GLY A 14 -16.43 5.94 -1.62
N GLN A 15 -15.34 6.06 -0.88
CA GLN A 15 -14.84 7.32 -0.32
C GLN A 15 -13.63 7.84 -1.10
N GLN A 16 -13.56 9.15 -1.32
CA GLN A 16 -12.41 9.79 -1.96
C GLN A 16 -11.29 10.19 -0.98
N ASP A 17 -11.57 10.16 0.32
CA ASP A 17 -10.63 10.46 1.40
C ASP A 17 -10.41 9.18 2.20
N VAL A 18 -9.23 8.58 2.04
CA VAL A 18 -8.89 7.26 2.61
C VAL A 18 -7.64 7.34 3.47
N VAL A 19 -7.58 6.48 4.49
CA VAL A 19 -6.43 6.36 5.39
C VAL A 19 -5.95 4.92 5.43
N PHE A 20 -4.65 4.72 5.30
CA PHE A 20 -3.99 3.42 5.50
C PHE A 20 -2.71 3.61 6.32
N GLY A 21 -2.23 2.56 6.96
CA GLY A 21 -0.96 2.61 7.67
C GLY A 21 0.23 2.34 6.74
N SER A 22 1.35 3.01 6.99
CA SER A 22 2.62 2.69 6.35
C SER A 22 3.71 2.61 7.42
N PRO A 23 4.40 1.47 7.57
CA PRO A 23 5.51 1.38 8.50
C PRO A 23 6.70 2.19 7.97
N VAL A 24 7.34 2.88 8.90
CA VAL A 24 8.59 3.62 8.69
C VAL A 24 9.65 3.05 9.62
N SER A 25 10.92 3.29 9.30
CA SER A 25 12.04 2.80 10.11
C SER A 25 12.07 3.43 11.51
N GLY A 26 11.50 4.63 11.68
CA GLY A 26 11.58 5.44 12.90
C GLY A 26 13.01 5.88 13.23
N ARG A 27 13.84 6.01 12.18
CA ARG A 27 15.26 6.34 12.25
C ARG A 27 15.58 7.67 11.57
N PHE A 28 14.56 8.48 11.26
CA PHE A 28 14.78 9.76 10.57
C PHE A 28 15.32 10.86 11.50
N GLY A 29 15.22 10.66 12.82
CA GLY A 29 15.72 11.59 13.84
C GLY A 29 17.25 11.75 13.90
N GLN A 30 17.71 12.86 14.51
CA GLN A 30 19.10 13.32 14.60
C GLN A 30 20.00 12.52 15.58
N ILE A 31 19.81 11.21 15.70
CA ILE A 31 20.71 10.39 16.51
C ILE A 31 21.86 9.92 15.62
N ASP A 32 23.06 10.41 15.88
CA ASP A 32 24.28 9.96 15.18
C ASP A 32 24.40 8.43 15.27
N GLY A 33 24.58 7.77 14.12
CA GLY A 33 24.73 6.31 14.05
C GLY A 33 23.42 5.53 14.28
N VAL A 34 22.25 6.16 14.28
CA VAL A 34 20.97 5.47 14.50
C VAL A 34 20.72 4.33 13.52
N GLU A 35 21.25 4.38 12.30
CA GLU A 35 21.12 3.31 11.31
C GLU A 35 21.77 1.99 11.76
N GLU A 36 22.78 2.05 12.62
CA GLU A 36 23.55 0.89 13.11
C GLU A 36 22.99 0.33 14.44
N HIS A 37 22.05 1.04 15.08
CA HIS A 37 21.49 0.63 16.36
C HIS A 37 20.50 -0.53 16.23
N VAL A 38 20.72 -1.59 17.01
CA VAL A 38 19.77 -2.71 17.15
C VAL A 38 18.70 -2.33 18.18
N GLY A 39 17.43 -2.32 17.78
CA GLY A 39 16.32 -1.97 18.66
C GLY A 39 14.99 -1.82 17.92
N LEU A 40 13.91 -1.62 18.68
CA LEU A 40 12.58 -1.35 18.12
C LEU A 40 12.46 0.15 17.82
N PHE A 41 12.82 0.51 16.59
CA PHE A 41 12.64 1.88 16.07
C PHE A 41 11.42 1.99 15.14
N SER A 42 10.97 0.87 14.55
CA SER A 42 9.88 0.93 13.57
C SER A 42 8.61 1.52 14.16
N ASN A 43 8.06 2.49 13.44
CA ASN A 43 6.79 3.13 13.73
C ASN A 43 5.83 2.89 12.56
N THR A 44 4.53 3.07 12.75
CA THR A 44 3.53 3.01 11.68
C THR A 44 2.77 4.33 11.65
N LEU A 45 2.85 5.03 10.52
CA LEU A 45 2.21 6.32 10.35
C LEU A 45 0.91 6.19 9.54
N PRO A 46 -0.17 6.88 9.92
CA PRO A 46 -1.35 6.99 9.09
C PRO A 46 -1.05 7.86 7.87
N VAL A 47 -1.22 7.30 6.68
CA VAL A 47 -1.16 8.01 5.40
C VAL A 47 -2.57 8.29 4.95
N ARG A 48 -2.96 9.58 4.97
CA ARG A 48 -4.26 10.05 4.47
C ARG A 48 -4.12 10.56 3.06
N VAL A 49 -4.92 10.05 2.14
CA VAL A 49 -4.92 10.46 0.73
C VAL A 49 -6.31 10.90 0.32
N ARG A 50 -6.40 12.11 -0.23
CA ARG A 50 -7.62 12.64 -0.85
C ARG A 50 -7.45 12.62 -2.36
N LEU A 51 -8.33 11.88 -3.04
CA LEU A 51 -8.31 11.73 -4.49
C LEU A 51 -9.29 12.70 -5.14
N ASP A 52 -8.81 13.46 -6.12
CA ASP A 52 -9.63 14.25 -7.02
C ASP A 52 -9.91 13.48 -8.30
N GLY A 53 -11.19 13.21 -8.56
CA GLY A 53 -11.66 12.51 -9.75
C GLY A 53 -11.39 13.25 -11.07
N GLN A 54 -11.27 14.58 -11.04
CA GLN A 54 -11.07 15.40 -12.24
C GLN A 54 -9.62 15.46 -12.69
N ARG A 55 -8.69 15.09 -11.80
CA ARG A 55 -7.25 15.09 -12.05
C ARG A 55 -6.75 13.68 -12.33
N SER A 56 -5.61 13.58 -13.02
CA SER A 56 -4.95 12.28 -13.18
C SER A 56 -4.30 11.84 -11.87
N LEU A 57 -4.05 10.53 -11.72
CA LEU A 57 -3.28 10.04 -10.58
C LEU A 57 -1.84 10.60 -10.61
N TYR A 58 -1.28 10.76 -11.81
CA TYR A 58 0.08 11.25 -12.01
C TYR A 58 0.24 12.70 -11.51
N GLU A 59 -0.71 13.58 -11.82
CA GLU A 59 -0.72 14.97 -11.34
C GLU A 59 -0.79 15.07 -9.81
N GLN A 60 -1.49 14.14 -9.17
CA GLN A 60 -1.67 14.10 -7.72
C GLN A 60 -0.49 13.46 -6.99
N MET A 61 0.40 12.75 -7.69
CA MET A 61 1.54 12.07 -7.08
C MET A 61 2.57 13.03 -6.48
N ALA A 62 2.78 14.20 -7.07
CA ALA A 62 3.71 15.19 -6.53
C ALA A 62 3.25 15.69 -5.15
N GLU A 63 1.96 15.95 -5.00
CA GLU A 63 1.35 16.35 -3.72
C GLU A 63 1.44 15.22 -2.69
N LEU A 64 1.14 13.99 -3.11
CA LEU A 64 1.28 12.81 -2.25
C LEU A 64 2.72 12.60 -1.78
N GLN A 65 3.70 12.77 -2.66
CA GLN A 65 5.12 12.66 -2.32
C GLN A 65 5.55 13.73 -1.32
N GLN A 66 5.13 14.99 -1.53
CA GLN A 66 5.40 16.08 -0.60
C GLN A 66 4.80 15.82 0.78
N GLN A 67 3.55 15.36 0.84
CA GLN A 67 2.91 14.96 2.10
C GLN A 67 3.69 13.84 2.80
N GLN A 68 4.16 12.84 2.04
CA GLN A 68 4.91 11.73 2.63
C GLN A 68 6.28 12.16 3.16
N ILE A 69 6.96 13.10 2.51
CA ILE A 69 8.21 13.67 3.00
C ILE A 69 7.97 14.42 4.31
N ALA A 70 6.95 15.29 4.36
CA ALA A 70 6.59 16.02 5.57
C ALA A 70 6.20 15.09 6.73
N LEU A 71 5.56 13.95 6.45
CA LEU A 71 5.24 12.94 7.47
C LEU A 71 6.49 12.31 8.09
N LEU A 72 7.57 12.13 7.32
CA LEU A 72 8.81 11.53 7.82
C LEU A 72 9.55 12.45 8.82
N GLU A 73 9.33 13.76 8.74
CA GLU A 73 9.86 14.73 9.73
C GLU A 73 9.22 14.59 11.12
N HIS A 74 8.16 13.78 11.24
CA HIS A 74 7.38 13.55 12.46
C HIS A 74 7.27 12.06 12.80
N ASP A 75 8.25 11.25 12.39
CA ASP A 75 8.25 9.79 12.64
C ASP A 75 8.48 9.39 14.11
N ASP A 76 8.74 10.37 14.98
CA ASP A 76 8.96 10.25 16.43
C ASP A 76 7.66 10.04 17.23
N LEU A 77 6.52 10.48 16.70
CA LEU A 77 5.22 10.26 17.33
C LEU A 77 4.69 8.84 17.06
N GLY A 78 4.64 8.02 18.10
CA GLY A 78 4.11 6.66 18.00
C GLY A 78 2.62 6.61 17.63
N LEU A 79 2.19 5.59 16.88
CA LEU A 79 0.80 5.42 16.42
C LEU A 79 -0.26 5.59 17.54
N GLY A 80 -0.01 5.08 18.74
CA GLY A 80 -0.95 5.21 19.87
C GLY A 80 -1.13 6.65 20.35
N GLU A 81 -0.08 7.47 20.27
CA GLU A 81 -0.16 8.92 20.52
C GLU A 81 -1.01 9.61 19.45
N ILE A 82 -0.75 9.28 18.17
CA ILE A 82 -1.49 9.82 17.03
C ILE A 82 -2.99 9.49 17.16
N GLN A 83 -3.34 8.25 17.51
CA GLN A 83 -4.73 7.83 17.76
C GLN A 83 -5.37 8.65 18.88
N ARG A 84 -4.67 8.84 19.99
CA ARG A 84 -5.16 9.63 21.13
C ARG A 84 -5.42 11.08 20.72
N LEU A 85 -4.47 11.71 20.03
CA LEU A 85 -4.59 13.10 19.56
C LEU A 85 -5.68 13.27 18.51
N ALA A 86 -5.88 12.28 17.65
CA ALA A 86 -6.96 12.27 16.66
C ALA A 86 -8.36 12.04 17.28
N GLY A 87 -8.44 11.64 18.56
CA GLY A 87 -9.71 11.34 19.23
C GLY A 87 -10.45 10.14 18.63
N ALA A 88 -9.74 9.25 17.93
CA ALA A 88 -10.29 8.10 17.25
C ALA A 88 -9.64 6.82 17.77
N GLY A 89 -10.41 5.72 17.82
CA GLY A 89 -9.89 4.41 18.20
C GLY A 89 -8.99 3.85 17.09
N THR A 90 -9.61 3.34 16.03
CA THR A 90 -8.89 2.80 14.86
C THR A 90 -8.85 3.84 13.74
N LEU A 91 -7.64 4.19 13.28
CA LEU A 91 -7.43 5.16 12.19
C LEU A 91 -7.44 4.50 10.81
N PHE A 92 -7.04 3.23 10.73
CA PHE A 92 -6.96 2.46 9.49
C PHE A 92 -6.97 0.96 9.79
N ASP A 93 -7.45 0.16 8.84
CA ASP A 93 -7.53 -1.29 8.93
C ASP A 93 -6.63 -2.00 7.91
N THR A 94 -5.90 -1.24 7.10
CA THR A 94 -5.02 -1.80 6.05
C THR A 94 -3.63 -1.18 6.09
N LEU A 95 -2.64 -1.94 5.65
CA LEU A 95 -1.25 -1.50 5.54
C LEU A 95 -0.73 -1.53 4.11
N LEU A 96 0.11 -0.56 3.79
CA LEU A 96 1.02 -0.59 2.65
C LEU A 96 2.46 -0.55 3.16
N VAL A 97 3.17 -1.66 2.97
CA VAL A 97 4.57 -1.83 3.36
C VAL A 97 5.42 -1.76 2.11
N VAL A 98 6.48 -0.95 2.12
CA VAL A 98 7.49 -0.95 1.07
C VAL A 98 8.80 -1.41 1.70
N GLU A 99 9.25 -2.62 1.35
CA GLU A 99 10.49 -3.15 1.89
C GLU A 99 11.65 -2.85 0.95
N ASN A 100 12.48 -1.86 1.30
CA ASN A 100 13.66 -1.47 0.53
C ASN A 100 14.93 -2.17 1.04
N TYR A 101 14.88 -3.48 1.29
CA TYR A 101 16.09 -4.22 1.64
C TYR A 101 17.02 -4.29 0.41
N PRO A 102 18.34 -4.06 0.57
CA PRO A 102 19.28 -4.33 -0.50
C PRO A 102 19.14 -5.79 -0.94
N ASP A 103 19.30 -6.02 -2.24
CA ASP A 103 19.13 -7.33 -2.84
C ASP A 103 19.92 -8.38 -2.06
N ASN A 104 19.24 -9.43 -1.59
CA ASN A 104 19.83 -10.52 -0.82
C ASN A 104 20.88 -11.30 -1.62
N GLY A 105 21.11 -10.96 -2.90
CA GLY A 105 22.14 -11.50 -3.76
C GLY A 105 23.53 -11.57 -3.11
N ALA A 106 23.91 -10.63 -2.23
CA ALA A 106 25.18 -10.68 -1.51
C ALA A 106 25.23 -11.74 -0.38
N LEU A 107 24.07 -12.13 0.18
CA LEU A 107 23.94 -13.18 1.20
C LEU A 107 23.72 -14.57 0.58
N LEU A 108 23.14 -14.63 -0.62
CA LEU A 108 22.79 -15.85 -1.35
C LEU A 108 23.86 -16.25 -2.38
N GLY A 109 24.65 -15.29 -2.88
CA GLY A 109 25.66 -15.46 -3.92
C GLY A 109 27.05 -15.01 -3.46
N GLY A 110 27.85 -15.98 -3.02
CA GLY A 110 29.27 -15.80 -2.73
C GLY A 110 29.93 -17.14 -2.46
N ASP A 111 31.23 -17.26 -2.76
CA ASP A 111 32.04 -18.45 -2.50
C ASP A 111 32.36 -18.57 -1.00
N ARG A 112 31.30 -18.72 -0.19
CA ARG A 112 31.35 -18.82 1.27
C ARG A 112 31.03 -20.26 1.64
N ALA A 113 31.77 -20.79 2.62
CA ALA A 113 31.51 -22.12 3.19
C ALA A 113 30.10 -22.27 3.80
N LEU A 114 29.42 -21.15 4.07
CA LEU A 114 28.03 -21.08 4.52
C LEU A 114 27.22 -20.24 3.55
N ARG A 115 26.15 -20.84 3.02
CA ARG A 115 25.15 -20.19 2.17
C ARG A 115 23.84 -20.08 2.94
N CYS A 116 23.23 -18.90 2.94
CA CYS A 116 21.83 -18.78 3.35
C CYS A 116 20.97 -19.39 2.23
N ASP A 117 20.19 -20.42 2.52
CA ASP A 117 19.40 -21.11 1.47
C ASP A 117 18.12 -20.33 1.14
N ALA A 118 17.48 -19.77 2.16
CA ALA A 118 16.34 -18.87 2.01
C ALA A 118 16.22 -17.93 3.22
N ILE A 119 15.77 -16.70 2.96
CA ILE A 119 15.31 -15.77 3.98
C ILE A 119 13.78 -15.74 3.87
N ALA A 120 13.10 -16.25 4.89
CA ALA A 120 11.66 -16.16 5.00
C ALA A 120 11.33 -15.19 6.13
N ASN A 121 10.81 -14.01 5.78
CA ASN A 121 10.18 -13.14 6.77
C ASN A 121 8.73 -13.61 6.94
N LYS A 122 8.36 -14.00 8.15
CA LYS A 122 6.96 -14.27 8.49
C LYS A 122 6.44 -13.10 9.31
N GLY A 123 6.08 -12.03 8.61
CA GLY A 123 5.40 -10.90 9.22
C GLY A 123 4.04 -11.36 9.73
N TYR A 124 3.78 -11.21 11.02
CA TYR A 124 2.43 -11.36 11.56
C TYR A 124 1.82 -9.97 11.65
N THR A 125 1.10 -9.56 10.61
CA THR A 125 0.31 -8.32 10.67
C THR A 125 -1.02 -8.60 11.37
N HIS A 126 -1.38 -7.74 12.32
CA HIS A 126 -2.69 -7.82 12.99
C HIS A 126 -3.79 -7.14 12.18
N TYR A 127 -3.42 -6.47 11.08
CA TYR A 127 -4.33 -5.80 10.15
C TYR A 127 -5.05 -6.80 9.25
N PRO A 128 -6.36 -6.63 8.98
CA PRO A 128 -7.11 -7.47 8.05
C PRO A 128 -6.47 -7.67 6.68
N LEU A 129 -5.84 -6.64 6.12
CA LEU A 129 -5.26 -6.65 4.78
C LEU A 129 -3.96 -5.82 4.73
N THR A 130 -2.88 -6.43 4.24
CA THR A 130 -1.58 -5.77 4.07
C THR A 130 -1.06 -6.02 2.66
N LEU A 131 -0.65 -4.96 1.97
CA LEU A 131 0.09 -5.03 0.70
C LEU A 131 1.56 -4.77 0.96
N LEU A 132 2.41 -5.76 0.70
CA LEU A 132 3.87 -5.62 0.70
C LEU A 132 4.34 -5.39 -0.73
N VAL A 133 5.12 -4.33 -0.90
CA VAL A 133 5.78 -3.95 -2.15
C VAL A 133 7.26 -4.27 -2.00
N LEU A 134 7.76 -5.17 -2.83
CA LEU A 134 9.15 -5.62 -2.84
C LEU A 134 9.79 -5.19 -4.18
N PRO A 135 10.56 -4.08 -4.20
CA PRO A 135 11.32 -3.66 -5.37
C PRO A 135 12.40 -4.69 -5.74
N GLY A 136 12.76 -4.73 -7.01
CA GLY A 136 13.77 -5.61 -7.60
C GLY A 136 13.76 -5.48 -9.12
N GLU A 137 14.43 -6.37 -9.85
CA GLU A 137 14.35 -6.41 -11.33
C GLU A 137 12.90 -6.50 -11.83
N ARG A 138 12.04 -7.15 -11.03
CA ARG A 138 10.59 -7.15 -11.18
C ARG A 138 9.96 -6.72 -9.87
N LEU A 139 8.98 -5.82 -9.95
CA LEU A 139 8.18 -5.43 -8.79
C LEU A 139 7.37 -6.64 -8.33
N ARG A 140 7.61 -7.12 -7.11
CA ARG A 140 6.81 -8.17 -6.50
C ARG A 140 5.83 -7.55 -5.50
N LEU A 141 4.58 -7.97 -5.59
CA LEU A 141 3.50 -7.53 -4.71
C LEU A 141 3.00 -8.75 -3.95
N LEU A 142 3.07 -8.72 -2.62
CA LEU A 142 2.53 -9.77 -1.76
C LEU A 142 1.35 -9.22 -0.99
N MET A 143 0.23 -9.94 -1.01
CA MET A 143 -0.98 -9.57 -0.29
C MET A 143 -1.19 -10.53 0.87
N GLU A 144 -1.01 -10.04 2.08
CA GLU A 144 -1.35 -10.77 3.30
C GLU A 144 -2.75 -10.38 3.73
N TYR A 145 -3.57 -11.37 4.08
CA TYR A 145 -4.94 -11.14 4.49
C TYR A 145 -5.36 -12.12 5.58
N ARG A 146 -6.29 -11.67 6.42
CA ARG A 146 -6.95 -12.51 7.43
C ARG A 146 -8.19 -13.18 6.83
N THR A 147 -8.71 -14.19 7.51
CA THR A 147 -9.93 -14.91 7.10
C THR A 147 -11.17 -14.00 7.03
N SER A 148 -11.12 -12.83 7.66
CA SER A 148 -12.16 -11.81 7.60
C SER A 148 -12.25 -11.09 6.24
N VAL A 149 -11.24 -11.20 5.37
CA VAL A 149 -11.25 -10.58 4.04
C VAL A 149 -11.91 -11.54 3.05
N PRO A 150 -13.12 -11.24 2.55
CA PRO A 150 -13.75 -12.06 1.54
C PRO A 150 -13.06 -11.85 0.19
N GLN A 151 -12.86 -12.94 -0.56
CA GLN A 151 -12.40 -12.91 -1.95
C GLN A 151 -11.11 -12.07 -2.20
N PRO A 152 -10.01 -12.34 -1.48
CA PRO A 152 -8.75 -11.59 -1.61
C PRO A 152 -8.20 -11.58 -3.04
N GLN A 153 -8.46 -12.63 -3.83
CA GLN A 153 -8.06 -12.68 -5.24
C GLN A 153 -8.66 -11.55 -6.07
N ARG A 154 -9.93 -11.17 -5.85
CA ARG A 154 -10.55 -10.05 -6.58
C ARG A 154 -9.88 -8.73 -6.24
N PHE A 155 -9.41 -8.58 -5.00
CA PHE A 155 -8.68 -7.40 -4.57
C PHE A 155 -7.34 -7.31 -5.31
N ALA A 156 -6.62 -8.42 -5.45
CA ALA A 156 -5.38 -8.51 -6.23
C ALA A 156 -5.61 -8.26 -7.73
N ASP A 157 -6.64 -8.87 -8.33
CA ASP A 157 -6.98 -8.69 -9.74
C ASP A 157 -7.29 -7.22 -10.07
N ARG A 158 -8.04 -6.53 -9.18
CA ARG A 158 -8.30 -5.10 -9.35
C ARG A 158 -7.05 -4.26 -9.18
N LEU A 159 -6.18 -4.57 -8.21
CA LEU A 159 -4.91 -3.86 -8.05
C LEU A 159 -4.07 -3.93 -9.34
N MET A 160 -4.00 -5.11 -9.96
CA MET A 160 -3.33 -5.30 -11.24
C MET A 160 -4.00 -4.51 -12.37
N LEU A 161 -5.33 -4.51 -12.45
CA LEU A 161 -6.09 -3.71 -13.42
C LEU A 161 -5.78 -2.20 -13.30
N LEU A 162 -5.71 -1.66 -12.08
CA LEU A 162 -5.40 -0.25 -11.85
C LEU A 162 -3.95 0.07 -12.22
N LEU A 163 -3.00 -0.80 -11.89
CA LEU A 163 -1.59 -0.63 -12.27
C LEU A 163 -1.40 -0.64 -13.79
N THR A 164 -2.05 -1.57 -14.50
CA THR A 164 -1.97 -1.64 -15.97
C THR A 164 -2.55 -0.37 -16.61
N GLN A 165 -3.73 0.08 -16.17
CA GLN A 165 -4.33 1.32 -16.68
C GLN A 165 -3.42 2.54 -16.45
N TRP A 166 -2.79 2.62 -15.27
CA TRP A 166 -1.89 3.71 -14.94
C TRP A 166 -0.65 3.75 -15.84
N ILE A 167 -0.05 2.59 -16.10
CA ILE A 167 1.15 2.48 -16.95
C ILE A 167 0.82 2.85 -18.39
N GLU A 168 -0.36 2.46 -18.88
CA GLU A 168 -0.78 2.72 -20.26
C GLU A 168 -1.21 4.18 -20.48
N GLN A 169 -1.88 4.81 -19.51
CA GLN A 169 -2.45 6.16 -19.63
C GLN A 169 -2.30 6.97 -18.33
N PRO A 170 -1.07 7.39 -17.96
CA PRO A 170 -0.81 8.03 -16.66
C PRO A 170 -1.55 9.36 -16.48
N ASP A 171 -1.79 10.10 -17.57
CA ASP A 171 -2.45 11.40 -17.57
C ASP A 171 -3.99 11.31 -17.62
N ARG A 172 -4.57 10.09 -17.67
CA ARG A 172 -6.02 9.92 -17.69
C ARG A 172 -6.63 10.37 -16.35
N PRO A 173 -7.65 11.27 -16.34
CA PRO A 173 -8.37 11.65 -15.14
C PRO A 173 -9.01 10.45 -14.42
N LEU A 174 -8.94 10.42 -13.09
CA LEU A 174 -9.41 9.29 -12.29
C LEU A 174 -10.89 8.94 -12.51
N ALA A 175 -11.75 9.93 -12.81
CA ALA A 175 -13.16 9.72 -13.11
C ALA A 175 -13.42 8.89 -14.38
N GLN A 176 -12.42 8.74 -15.25
CA GLN A 176 -12.49 7.95 -16.48
C GLN A 176 -11.87 6.55 -16.33
N TRP A 177 -11.41 6.18 -15.13
CA TRP A 177 -10.79 4.89 -14.89
C TRP A 177 -11.84 3.79 -14.76
N GLN A 178 -11.53 2.62 -15.33
CA GLN A 178 -12.34 1.43 -15.16
C GLN A 178 -12.00 0.77 -13.81
N LEU A 179 -12.84 0.98 -12.80
CA LEU A 179 -12.61 0.46 -11.44
C LEU A 179 -13.14 -0.96 -11.23
N GLN A 180 -14.13 -1.39 -12.03
CA GLN A 180 -14.68 -2.74 -11.96
C GLN A 180 -13.83 -3.71 -12.80
N THR A 181 -13.54 -4.87 -12.23
CA THR A 181 -12.90 -5.99 -12.92
C THR A 181 -13.82 -6.56 -14.02
N PRO A 182 -13.29 -7.26 -15.04
CA PRO A 182 -14.12 -7.84 -16.09
C PRO A 182 -15.27 -8.74 -15.59
N PRO A 183 -15.08 -9.61 -14.56
CA PRO A 183 -16.18 -10.39 -13.99
C PRO A 183 -17.27 -9.53 -13.35
N GLU A 184 -16.93 -8.40 -12.75
CA GLU A 184 -17.89 -7.48 -12.13
C GLU A 184 -18.70 -6.73 -13.19
N GLN A 185 -18.04 -6.29 -14.27
CA GLN A 185 -18.72 -5.69 -15.42
C GLN A 185 -19.70 -6.67 -16.05
N ALA A 186 -19.29 -7.93 -16.24
CA ALA A 186 -20.16 -8.98 -16.78
C ALA A 186 -21.36 -9.26 -15.87
N LEU A 187 -21.15 -9.29 -14.55
CA LEU A 187 -22.23 -9.44 -13.57
C LEU A 187 -23.23 -8.28 -13.66
N ILE A 188 -22.75 -7.03 -13.65
CA ILE A 188 -23.58 -5.83 -13.77
C ILE A 188 -24.38 -5.86 -15.08
N ALA A 189 -23.74 -6.21 -16.20
CA ALA A 189 -24.41 -6.32 -17.49
C ALA A 189 -25.49 -7.42 -17.50
N ALA A 190 -25.23 -8.57 -16.87
CA ALA A 190 -26.18 -9.67 -16.81
C ALA A 190 -27.41 -9.34 -15.93
N VAL A 191 -27.21 -8.75 -14.74
CA VAL A 191 -28.33 -8.42 -13.84
C VAL A 191 -29.21 -7.29 -14.39
N ASN A 192 -28.64 -6.39 -15.20
CA ASN A 192 -29.38 -5.29 -15.84
C ASN A 192 -30.11 -5.70 -17.13
N GLN A 193 -29.99 -6.95 -17.58
CA GLN A 193 -30.79 -7.49 -18.69
C GLN A 193 -32.20 -7.85 -18.24
N THR A 194 -32.96 -6.87 -17.74
CA THR A 194 -34.33 -7.04 -17.22
C THR A 194 -35.39 -7.12 -18.32
N ARG A 195 -35.09 -7.66 -19.49
CA ARG A 195 -36.11 -7.85 -20.54
C ARG A 195 -37.19 -8.80 -20.01
N SER A 196 -38.38 -8.23 -19.82
CA SER A 196 -39.60 -8.94 -19.43
C SER A 196 -39.83 -10.12 -20.38
N ARG A 197 -39.98 -11.32 -19.81
CA ARG A 197 -40.77 -12.36 -20.47
C ARG A 197 -42.23 -11.94 -20.51
#